data_AF-A0A1S7TJ84-F1
#
_entry.id   AF-A0A1S7TJ84-F1
#
_cell.length_a   1.000
_cell.length_b   1.000
_cell.length_c   1.000
_cell.angle_alpha   90.00
_cell.angle_beta   90.00
_cell.angle_gamma   90.00
#
_symmetry.space_group_name_H-M   'P 1'
#
loop_
_entity.id
_entity.type
_entity.pdbx_description
1 polymer ?
#
loop_
_entity_poly.entity_id
_entity_poly.type
_entity_poly.pdbx_seq_one_letter_code
_entity_poly.pdbx_strand_id
1 'polypeptide(L)'
;MIVWIAMAFTGGVFVALSRQINGRLSLSNSPLIASFWNHIVGFAVLTVIGLIVGGLIPPGAADAPWLAFIGGPIGVVFIASGSWLIPRIGAVNTALLVISGQMVSGVVLDLFGDHPPKLWASALGILLIFAGMVLTQRRGR
;
A
#
# COMPACT_ATOMS: atom_id res chain seq x y z
N MET A 1 13.05 14.82 -11.14
CA MET A 1 13.21 13.35 -10.96
C MET A 1 13.61 13.00 -9.53
N ILE A 2 14.71 13.55 -8.99
CA ILE A 2 15.22 13.23 -7.64
C ILE A 2 14.17 13.47 -6.54
N VAL A 3 13.46 14.60 -6.56
CA VAL A 3 12.42 14.91 -5.56
C VAL A 3 11.31 13.85 -5.54
N TRP A 4 10.81 13.45 -6.71
CA TRP A 4 9.76 12.43 -6.83
C TRP A 4 10.21 11.08 -6.30
N ILE A 5 11.46 10.69 -6.57
CA ILE A 5 12.06 9.46 -6.03
C ILE A 5 12.15 9.54 -4.51
N ALA A 6 12.61 10.67 -3.95
CA ALA A 6 12.72 10.86 -2.51
C ALA A 6 11.34 10.82 -1.82
N MET A 7 10.31 11.39 -2.44
CA MET A 7 8.93 11.32 -1.93
C MET A 7 8.40 9.89 -1.94
N ALA A 8 8.60 9.14 -3.03
CA ALA A 8 8.18 7.75 -3.13
C ALA A 8 8.89 6.86 -2.09
N PHE A 9 10.20 7.06 -1.89
CA PHE A 9 10.98 6.36 -0.88
C PHE A 9 10.47 6.66 0.53
N THR A 10 10.24 7.94 0.85
CA THR A 10 9.67 8.37 2.13
C THR A 10 8.28 7.77 2.35
N GLY A 11 7.45 7.67 1.30
CA GLY A 11 6.18 6.96 1.34
C GLY A 11 6.34 5.49 1.75
N GLY A 12 7.34 4.80 1.21
CA GLY A 12 7.71 3.44 1.62
C GLY A 12 8.07 3.32 3.10
N VAL A 13 8.80 4.29 3.65
CA VAL A 13 9.12 4.36 5.09
C VAL A 13 7.85 4.48 5.92
N PHE A 14 6.93 5.37 5.56
CA PHE A 14 5.66 5.51 6.27
C PHE A 14 4.78 4.26 6.19
N VAL A 15 4.73 3.60 5.03
CA VAL A 15 4.02 2.32 4.87
C VAL A 15 4.58 1.28 5.83
N ALA A 16 5.91 1.16 5.94
CA ALA A 16 6.55 0.21 6.85
C ALA A 16 6.24 0.53 8.33
N LEU A 17 6.30 1.80 8.73
CA LEU A 17 5.99 2.25 10.09
C LEU A 17 4.53 1.98 10.47
N SER A 18 3.58 2.44 9.64
CA SER A 18 2.14 2.22 9.83
C SER A 18 1.83 0.73 10.02
N ARG A 19 2.39 -0.11 9.16
CA ARG A 19 2.26 -1.57 9.22
C ARG A 19 2.79 -2.19 10.51
N GLN A 20 3.94 -1.75 11.02
CA GLN A 20 4.46 -2.27 12.30
C GLN A 20 3.60 -1.83 13.48
N ILE A 21 3.14 -0.57 13.50
CA ILE A 21 2.26 -0.04 14.56
C ILE A 21 0.93 -0.81 14.55
N ASN A 22 0.30 -0.95 13.39
CA ASN A 22 -0.97 -1.66 13.26
C ASN A 22 -0.83 -3.17 13.54
N GLY A 23 0.29 -3.79 13.16
CA GLY A 23 0.61 -5.16 13.53
C GLY A 23 0.65 -5.39 15.04
N ARG A 24 1.25 -4.46 15.79
CA ARG A 24 1.24 -4.51 17.27
C ARG A 24 -0.17 -4.35 17.84
N LEU A 25 -0.94 -3.39 17.33
CA LEU A 25 -2.34 -3.19 17.75
C LEU A 25 -3.22 -4.41 17.44
N SER A 26 -2.94 -5.10 16.33
CA SER A 26 -3.63 -6.33 15.96
C SER A 26 -3.34 -7.50 16.90
N LEU A 27 -2.19 -7.52 17.58
CA LEU A 27 -1.85 -8.57 18.55
C LEU A 27 -2.62 -8.43 19.86
N SER A 28 -2.91 -7.20 20.28
CA SER A 28 -3.69 -6.93 21.49
C SER A 28 -5.20 -6.96 21.27
N ASN A 29 -5.65 -6.93 20.01
CA ASN A 29 -7.06 -6.89 19.63
C ASN A 29 -7.34 -7.81 18.43
N SER A 30 -7.66 -7.24 17.28
CA SER A 30 -7.85 -7.95 16.02
C SER A 30 -7.33 -7.11 14.84
N PRO A 31 -7.01 -7.73 13.69
CA PRO A 31 -6.55 -6.98 12.51
C PRO A 31 -7.59 -5.98 12.00
N LEU A 32 -8.87 -6.31 12.15
CA LEU A 32 -9.97 -5.43 11.74
C LEU A 32 -10.08 -4.21 12.67
N ILE A 33 -9.90 -4.40 13.99
CA ILE A 33 -9.83 -3.29 14.96
C ILE A 33 -8.64 -2.39 14.68
N ALA A 34 -7.47 -2.96 14.35
CA ALA A 34 -6.31 -2.18 13.96
C ALA A 34 -6.57 -1.35 12.69
N SER A 35 -7.22 -1.95 11.69
CA SER A 35 -7.62 -1.24 10.46
C SER A 35 -8.66 -0.15 10.72
N PHE A 36 -9.65 -0.40 11.57
CA PHE A 36 -10.67 0.58 11.97
C PHE A 36 -10.04 1.84 12.58
N TRP A 37 -9.17 1.68 13.58
CA TRP A 37 -8.50 2.82 14.21
C TRP A 37 -7.53 3.53 13.26
N ASN A 38 -6.82 2.80 12.40
CA ASN A 38 -5.97 3.40 11.36
C ASN A 38 -6.79 4.31 10.43
N HIS A 39 -7.97 3.87 9.98
CA HIS A 39 -8.81 4.66 9.10
C HIS A 39 -9.50 5.82 9.81
N ILE A 40 -9.96 5.65 11.04
CA ILE A 40 -10.57 6.74 11.83
C ILE A 40 -9.59 7.86 12.12
N VAL A 41 -8.40 7.52 12.63
CA VAL A 41 -7.39 8.53 12.95
C VAL A 41 -6.88 9.18 11.66
N GLY A 42 -6.66 8.39 10.61
CA GLY A 42 -6.29 8.89 9.29
C GLY A 42 -7.33 9.86 8.72
N PHE A 43 -8.62 9.52 8.80
CA PHE A 43 -9.71 10.38 8.36
C PHE A 43 -9.78 11.69 9.16
N ALA A 44 -9.64 11.64 10.48
CA ALA A 44 -9.62 12.82 11.32
C ALA A 44 -8.46 13.76 10.97
N VAL A 45 -7.24 13.22 10.86
CA VAL A 45 -6.05 14.00 10.49
C VAL A 45 -6.17 14.58 9.08
N LEU A 46 -6.60 13.77 8.11
CA LEU A 46 -6.85 14.22 6.74
C LEU A 46 -7.85 15.37 6.69
N THR A 47 -8.94 15.27 7.45
CA THR A 47 -9.99 16.31 7.50
C THR A 47 -9.43 17.61 8.06
N VAL A 48 -8.70 17.56 9.19
CA VAL A 48 -8.09 18.76 9.78
C VAL A 48 -7.11 19.42 8.83
N ILE A 49 -6.21 18.65 8.22
CA ILE A 49 -5.24 19.17 7.24
C ILE A 49 -5.96 19.77 6.03
N GLY A 50 -6.97 19.07 5.49
CA GLY A 50 -7.72 19.55 4.33
C GLY A 50 -8.52 20.82 4.61
N LEU A 51 -9.01 21.01 5.84
CA LEU A 51 -9.67 22.26 6.25
C LEU A 51 -8.67 23.42 6.39
N ILE A 52 -7.45 23.17 6.86
CA ILE A 52 -6.39 24.18 6.98
C ILE A 52 -5.84 24.59 5.61
N VAL A 53 -5.54 23.60 4.75
CA VAL A 53 -5.02 23.83 3.39
C VAL A 53 -6.11 24.38 2.47
N GLY A 54 -7.37 24.04 2.73
CA GLY A 54 -8.50 24.35 1.86
C GLY A 54 -8.65 23.35 0.72
N GLY A 55 -9.80 23.38 0.04
CA GLY A 55 -10.07 22.52 -1.13
C GLY A 55 -10.36 21.05 -0.81
N LEU A 56 -10.70 20.71 0.45
CA LEU A 56 -11.06 19.34 0.85
C LEU A 56 -12.18 18.73 0.00
N ILE A 57 -13.15 19.55 -0.41
CA ILE A 57 -14.23 19.17 -1.33
C ILE A 57 -14.17 20.16 -2.51
N PRO A 58 -13.44 19.84 -3.59
CA PRO A 58 -13.36 20.73 -4.75
C PRO A 58 -14.67 20.72 -5.56
N PRO A 59 -14.94 21.76 -6.36
CA PRO A 59 -16.04 21.75 -7.33
C PRO A 59 -15.96 20.51 -8.24
N GLY A 60 -17.09 19.85 -8.46
CA GLY A 60 -17.18 18.63 -9.26
C GLY A 60 -16.81 17.33 -8.52
N ALA A 61 -16.48 17.37 -7.23
CA ALA A 61 -16.21 16.16 -6.45
C ALA A 61 -17.40 15.19 -6.40
N ALA A 62 -18.63 15.73 -6.44
CA ALA A 62 -19.86 14.94 -6.47
C ALA A 62 -20.10 14.25 -7.82
N ASP A 63 -19.46 14.72 -8.90
CA ASP A 63 -19.61 14.16 -10.25
C ASP A 63 -18.66 12.97 -10.48
N ALA A 64 -17.76 12.70 -9.53
CA ALA A 64 -16.83 11.59 -9.62
C ALA A 64 -17.59 10.24 -9.67
N PRO A 65 -17.20 9.31 -10.56
CA PRO A 65 -17.80 7.98 -10.60
C PRO A 65 -17.70 7.28 -9.24
N TRP A 66 -18.74 6.57 -8.82
CA TRP A 66 -18.74 5.87 -7.52
C TRP A 66 -17.56 4.90 -7.37
N LEU A 67 -17.07 4.35 -8.49
CA LEU A 67 -15.88 3.50 -8.55
C LEU A 67 -14.61 4.19 -8.01
N ALA A 68 -14.50 5.53 -8.08
CA ALA A 68 -13.36 6.26 -7.53
C ALA A 68 -13.24 6.09 -6.00
N PHE A 69 -14.35 5.79 -5.32
CA PHE A 69 -14.41 5.69 -3.86
C PHE A 69 -14.12 4.27 -3.33
N ILE A 70 -14.00 3.25 -4.19
CA ILE A 70 -13.73 1.87 -3.77
C ILE A 70 -12.32 1.68 -3.18
N GLY A 71 -11.42 2.65 -3.40
CA GLY A 71 -10.10 2.66 -2.80
C GLY A 71 -10.13 2.64 -1.26
N GLY A 72 -11.15 3.26 -0.64
CA GLY A 72 -11.34 3.24 0.82
C GLY A 72 -11.53 1.82 1.37
N PRO A 73 -12.58 1.09 0.92
CA PRO A 73 -12.77 -0.32 1.29
C PRO A 73 -11.57 -1.23 0.98
N ILE A 74 -10.89 -1.05 -0.15
CA ILE A 74 -9.65 -1.79 -0.48
C ILE A 74 -8.56 -1.50 0.56
N GLY A 75 -8.42 -0.24 0.99
CA GLY A 75 -7.53 0.19 2.06
C GLY A 75 -7.80 -0.52 3.39
N VAL A 76 -9.08 -0.72 3.74
CA VAL A 76 -9.47 -1.47 4.96
C VAL A 76 -8.92 -2.89 4.93
N VAL A 77 -9.08 -3.60 3.81
CA VAL A 77 -8.57 -4.96 3.61
C VAL A 77 -7.04 -4.97 3.62
N PHE A 78 -6.41 -4.01 2.94
CA PHE A 78 -4.95 -3.89 2.87
C PHE A 78 -4.29 -3.69 4.24
N ILE A 79 -4.84 -2.81 5.07
CA ILE A 79 -4.30 -2.56 6.42
C ILE A 79 -4.59 -3.76 7.33
N ALA A 80 -5.78 -4.34 7.28
CA ALA A 80 -6.11 -5.51 8.08
C ALA A 80 -5.23 -6.72 7.73
N SER A 81 -5.06 -7.02 6.44
CA SER A 81 -4.22 -8.15 6.00
C SER A 81 -2.75 -7.94 6.38
N GLY A 82 -2.21 -6.74 6.18
CA GLY A 82 -0.85 -6.40 6.59
C GLY A 82 -0.63 -6.57 8.10
N SER A 83 -1.57 -6.07 8.91
CA SER A 83 -1.50 -6.16 10.38
C SER A 83 -1.60 -7.60 10.88
N TRP A 84 -2.32 -8.46 10.17
CA TRP A 84 -2.43 -9.88 10.48
C TRP A 84 -1.19 -10.69 10.06
N LEU A 85 -0.62 -10.38 8.89
CA LEU A 85 0.51 -11.10 8.31
C LEU A 85 1.84 -10.78 9.00
N ILE A 86 2.08 -9.51 9.36
CA ILE A 86 3.37 -9.07 9.90
C ILE A 86 3.80 -9.85 11.15
N PRO A 87 2.93 -10.06 12.16
CA PRO A 87 3.31 -10.86 13.32
C PRO A 87 3.51 -12.36 13.02
N ARG A 88 2.99 -12.87 11.89
CA ARG A 88 3.01 -14.30 11.54
C ARG A 88 4.19 -14.68 10.66
N ILE A 89 4.45 -13.91 9.62
CA ILE A 89 5.49 -14.22 8.62
C ILE A 89 6.64 -13.20 8.63
N GLY A 90 6.56 -12.17 9.48
CA GLY A 90 7.56 -11.12 9.60
C GLY A 90 7.32 -9.93 8.65
N ALA A 91 7.81 -8.76 9.05
CA ALA A 91 7.64 -7.51 8.31
C ALA A 91 8.30 -7.56 6.92
N VAL A 92 9.51 -8.10 6.82
CA VAL A 92 10.28 -8.19 5.56
C VAL A 92 9.56 -9.08 4.55
N ASN A 93 9.13 -10.28 4.96
CA ASN A 93 8.42 -11.20 4.06
C ASN A 93 7.07 -10.64 3.62
N THR A 94 6.33 -10.02 4.55
CA THR A 94 5.05 -9.35 4.20
C THR A 94 5.29 -8.23 3.18
N ALA A 95 6.32 -7.40 3.38
CA ALA A 95 6.65 -6.33 2.44
C ALA A 95 7.04 -6.86 1.06
N LEU A 96 7.91 -7.87 0.99
CA LEU A 96 8.34 -8.47 -0.27
C LEU A 96 7.16 -9.06 -1.06
N LEU A 97 6.27 -9.80 -0.38
CA LEU A 97 5.09 -10.41 -1.02
C LEU A 97 4.11 -9.34 -1.53
N VAL A 98 3.88 -8.29 -0.74
CA VAL A 98 3.06 -7.14 -1.18
C VAL A 98 3.69 -6.47 -2.39
N ILE A 99 4.98 -6.14 -2.36
CA ILE A 99 5.66 -5.46 -3.46
C ILE A 99 5.58 -6.32 -4.73
N SER A 100 5.76 -7.63 -4.61
CA SER A 100 5.65 -8.55 -5.74
C SER A 100 4.24 -8.55 -6.34
N GLY A 101 3.21 -8.63 -5.49
CA GLY A 101 1.82 -8.52 -5.92
C GLY A 101 1.52 -7.16 -6.57
N GLN A 102 2.02 -6.06 -6.01
CA GLN A 102 1.86 -4.72 -6.57
C GLN A 102 2.50 -4.58 -7.95
N MET A 103 3.67 -5.20 -8.17
CA MET A 103 4.35 -5.16 -9.47
C MET A 103 3.64 -6.00 -10.53
N VAL A 104 3.19 -7.22 -10.18
CA VAL A 104 2.38 -8.04 -11.10
C VAL A 104 1.09 -7.33 -11.46
N SER A 105 0.33 -6.87 -10.46
CA SER A 105 -0.93 -6.16 -10.67
C SER A 105 -0.73 -4.84 -11.43
N GLY A 106 0.34 -4.09 -11.15
CA GLY A 106 0.66 -2.84 -11.85
C GLY A 106 0.87 -3.08 -13.34
N VAL A 107 1.69 -4.07 -13.70
CA VAL A 107 1.91 -4.44 -15.10
C VAL A 107 0.61 -4.90 -15.77
N VAL A 108 -0.21 -5.70 -15.09
CA VAL A 108 -1.50 -6.14 -15.62
C VAL A 108 -2.44 -4.96 -15.86
N LEU A 109 -2.53 -4.01 -14.93
CA LEU A 109 -3.35 -2.82 -15.09
C LEU A 109 -2.84 -1.92 -16.23
N ASP A 110 -1.52 -1.74 -16.33
CA ASP A 110 -0.90 -0.93 -17.38
C ASP A 110 -1.12 -1.52 -18.79
N LEU A 111 -1.34 -2.83 -18.92
CA LEU A 111 -1.69 -3.45 -20.21
C LEU A 111 -3.05 -3.02 -20.74
N PHE A 112 -3.96 -2.59 -19.86
CA PHE A 112 -5.27 -2.04 -20.23
C PHE A 112 -5.25 -0.51 -20.37
N GLY A 113 -4.10 0.14 -20.10
CA GLY A 113 -3.94 1.58 -20.24
C GLY A 113 -3.54 2.01 -21.65
N ASP A 114 -3.54 3.32 -21.88
CA ASP A 114 -3.21 3.92 -23.19
C ASP A 114 -1.72 3.73 -23.59
N HIS A 115 -0.86 3.41 -22.62
CA HIS A 115 0.57 3.26 -22.80
C HIS A 115 1.05 1.93 -22.18
N PRO A 116 0.81 0.79 -22.87
CA PRO A 116 1.16 -0.51 -22.35
C PRO A 116 2.69 -0.65 -22.18
N PRO A 117 3.14 -1.35 -21.14
CA PRO A 117 4.56 -1.47 -20.85
C PRO A 117 5.23 -2.43 -21.84
N LYS A 118 6.56 -2.35 -21.94
CA LYS A 118 7.35 -3.36 -22.63
C LYS A 118 7.31 -4.68 -21.84
N LEU A 119 6.44 -5.60 -22.26
CA LEU A 119 6.16 -6.87 -21.56
C LEU A 119 7.41 -7.63 -21.11
N TRP A 120 8.42 -7.75 -21.98
CA TRP A 120 9.66 -8.46 -21.64
C TRP A 120 10.45 -7.78 -20.50
N ALA A 121 10.46 -6.45 -20.45
CA ALA A 121 11.17 -5.68 -19.43
C ALA A 121 10.43 -5.76 -18.10
N SER A 122 9.10 -5.64 -18.12
CA SER A 122 8.24 -5.83 -16.95
C SER A 122 8.35 -7.24 -16.39
N ALA A 123 8.32 -8.26 -17.26
CA ALA A 123 8.52 -9.66 -16.86
C ALA A 123 9.89 -9.89 -16.22
N LEU A 124 10.96 -9.33 -16.80
CA LEU A 124 12.30 -9.40 -16.23
C LEU A 124 12.36 -8.72 -14.86
N GLY A 125 11.77 -7.54 -14.70
CA GLY A 125 11.70 -6.84 -13.42
C GLY A 125 10.97 -7.66 -12.34
N ILE A 126 9.81 -8.23 -12.68
CA ILE A 126 9.05 -9.12 -11.78
C ILE A 126 9.89 -10.35 -11.40
N LEU A 127 10.57 -10.98 -12.34
CA LEU A 127 11.44 -12.13 -12.09
C LEU A 127 12.59 -11.78 -11.14
N LEU A 128 13.21 -10.61 -11.31
CA LEU A 128 14.28 -10.13 -10.42
C LEU A 128 13.77 -9.89 -8.99
N ILE A 129 12.56 -9.35 -8.83
CA ILE A 129 11.93 -9.15 -7.51
C ILE A 129 11.66 -10.50 -6.84
N PHE A 130 11.11 -11.47 -7.57
CA PHE A 130 10.90 -12.83 -7.04
C PHE A 130 12.23 -13.51 -6.69
N ALA A 131 13.26 -13.38 -7.52
CA ALA A 131 14.59 -13.90 -7.23
C ALA A 131 15.17 -13.28 -5.95
N GLY A 132 15.07 -11.96 -5.80
CA GLY A 132 15.47 -11.24 -4.58
C GLY A 132 14.69 -11.71 -3.35
N MET A 133 13.38 -11.96 -3.49
CA MET A 133 12.55 -12.50 -2.42
C MET A 133 13.02 -13.90 -2.00
N VAL A 134 13.22 -14.82 -2.95
CA VAL A 134 13.64 -16.21 -2.68
C VAL A 134 15.02 -16.21 -1.99
N LEU A 135 15.96 -15.38 -2.45
CA LEU A 135 17.28 -15.24 -1.82
C LEU A 135 17.18 -14.73 -0.38
N THR A 136 16.30 -13.77 -0.11
CA THR A 136 16.14 -13.17 1.22
C THR A 136 15.44 -14.12 2.18
N GLN A 137 14.41 -14.83 1.74
CA GLN A 137 13.68 -15.81 2.55
C GLN A 137 14.54 -17.00 2.96
N ARG A 138 15.50 -17.41 2.13
CA ARG A 138 16.41 -18.52 2.43
C ARG A 138 17.38 -18.25 3.59
N ARG A 139 17.56 -16.99 4.00
CA ARG A 139 18.41 -16.62 5.16
C ARG A 139 17.68 -16.62 6.50
N GLY A 140 16.34 -16.76 6.50
CA GLY A 140 15.51 -16.72 7.71
C GLY A 140 15.09 -18.09 8.26
N ARG A 141 15.61 -19.19 7.69
CA ARG A 141 15.55 -20.55 8.24
C ARG A 141 16.95 -20.96 8.66
#